data_AF-A0A433PU23-F1
#
_entry.id   AF-A0A433PU23-F1
#
_cell.length_a   1.000
_cell.length_b   1.000
_cell.length_c   1.000
_cell.angle_alpha   90.00
_cell.angle_beta   90.00
_cell.angle_gamma   90.00
#
_symmetry.space_group_name_H-M   'P 1'
#
loop_
_entity.id
_entity.type
_entity.pdbx_description
1 polymer ?
#
loop_
_entity_poly.entity_id
_entity_poly.type
_entity_poly.pdbx_seq_one_letter_code
_entity_poly.pdbx_strand_id
1 'polypeptide(L)'
;MNELLTNFYKGDIDILLLPEMAFTGYVFDDLNHIYPYLEEENSGPTVTWARRQALRLSAFVVVGYPQILKEQGGTEKHYNSACFVDRDGNLITTYQKSFLYDTDERWADEGPGFKCLEVDGLGKVGIGICMDLNPYQYKDFFAFEFATFHRKEGTKIILCPMNWLDSNPSPPTSKQRKTPVNTQDDRSEAENADSDEESNSVSESVAWSSLEYWKRRLAPLCINEEKVIFASCNRFGTESGSTFCGTSCVMSFMSPRPVILGYLKKREKAVLVVELDQDNKGVSQ
;
A
#
# COMPACT_ATOMS: atom_id res chain seq x y z
N MET A 1 11.26 0.60 9.53
CA MET A 1 10.39 1.80 9.41
C MET A 1 10.94 2.98 10.21
N ASN A 2 11.15 2.85 11.53
CA ASN A 2 11.67 3.97 12.34
C ASN A 2 12.93 4.65 11.79
N GLU A 3 13.89 3.86 11.29
CA GLU A 3 15.11 4.37 10.63
C GLU A 3 14.80 5.30 9.45
N LEU A 4 13.86 4.91 8.58
CA LEU A 4 13.44 5.72 7.42
C LEU A 4 12.77 7.04 7.84
N LEU A 5 12.18 7.08 9.03
CA LEU A 5 11.47 8.24 9.56
C LEU A 5 12.29 9.08 10.55
N THR A 6 13.56 8.71 10.78
CA THR A 6 14.38 9.31 11.85
C THR A 6 14.69 10.78 11.60
N ASN A 7 14.83 11.17 10.33
CA ASN A 7 15.17 12.53 9.92
C ASN A 7 13.95 13.42 9.64
N PHE A 8 12.74 12.93 9.89
CA PHE A 8 11.51 13.72 9.77
C PHE A 8 11.08 14.21 11.15
N TYR A 9 10.78 15.49 11.23
CA TYR A 9 10.39 16.22 12.42
C TYR A 9 8.96 16.77 12.28
N LYS A 10 8.50 17.41 13.36
CA LYS A 10 7.17 18.02 13.40
C LYS A 10 7.01 19.03 12.26
N GLY A 11 5.97 18.83 11.44
CA GLY A 11 5.63 19.72 10.33
C GLY A 11 6.29 19.38 8.99
N ASP A 12 7.21 18.40 8.94
CA ASP A 12 7.83 17.97 7.68
C ASP A 12 6.87 17.13 6.81
N ILE A 13 5.88 16.48 7.44
CA ILE A 13 4.91 15.60 6.79
C ILE A 13 3.52 15.90 7.35
N ASP A 14 2.55 16.13 6.47
CA ASP A 14 1.13 16.25 6.87
C ASP A 14 0.42 14.90 6.96
N ILE A 15 0.72 13.97 6.05
CA ILE A 15 0.13 12.63 5.98
C ILE A 15 1.22 11.59 5.76
N LEU A 16 1.30 10.61 6.65
CA LEU A 16 2.17 9.44 6.54
C LEU A 16 1.33 8.20 6.18
N LEU A 17 1.56 7.64 5.00
CA LEU A 17 0.89 6.42 4.51
C LEU A 17 1.89 5.26 4.49
N LEU A 18 1.49 4.13 5.09
CA LEU A 18 2.25 2.87 5.09
C LEU A 18 1.54 1.78 4.27
N PRO A 19 2.25 0.68 3.91
CA PRO A 19 1.66 -0.42 3.17
C PRO A 19 0.56 -1.18 3.90
N GLU A 20 -0.14 -2.01 3.13
CA GLU A 20 -1.04 -3.04 3.63
C GLU A 20 -0.24 -4.03 4.49
N MET A 21 -0.76 -4.39 5.67
CA MET A 21 -0.13 -5.35 6.57
C MET A 21 1.35 -5.01 6.87
N ALA A 22 1.59 -3.76 7.26
CA ALA A 22 2.91 -3.13 7.20
C ALA A 22 4.01 -3.83 8.03
N PHE A 23 3.62 -4.50 9.14
CA PHE A 23 4.56 -5.07 10.10
C PHE A 23 4.53 -6.60 10.22
N THR A 24 3.53 -7.26 9.62
CA THR A 24 3.26 -8.69 9.87
C THR A 24 3.67 -9.61 8.74
N GLY A 25 3.79 -9.09 7.50
CA GLY A 25 3.80 -9.95 6.31
C GLY A 25 2.42 -9.97 5.68
N TYR A 26 2.25 -10.67 4.57
CA TYR A 26 0.99 -10.72 3.84
C TYR A 26 0.53 -12.13 3.51
N VAL A 27 1.45 -13.05 3.19
CA VAL A 27 1.11 -14.36 2.63
C VAL A 27 0.90 -15.36 3.77
N PHE A 28 -0.29 -15.30 4.37
CA PHE A 28 -0.77 -16.25 5.37
C PHE A 28 -1.62 -17.34 4.72
N ASP A 29 -1.46 -18.57 5.19
CA ASP A 29 -2.10 -19.74 4.57
C ASP A 29 -3.53 -19.96 5.06
N ASP A 30 -3.80 -19.61 6.32
CA ASP A 30 -5.09 -19.77 6.98
C ASP A 30 -5.17 -18.88 8.24
N LEU A 31 -6.32 -18.97 8.93
CA LEU A 31 -6.56 -18.23 10.17
C LEU A 31 -5.57 -18.60 11.29
N ASN A 32 -5.14 -19.86 11.42
CA ASN A 32 -4.20 -20.26 12.48
C ASN A 32 -2.82 -19.64 12.27
N HIS A 33 -2.38 -19.55 11.01
CA HIS A 33 -1.10 -18.94 10.64
C HIS A 33 -1.10 -17.45 11.00
N ILE A 34 -2.17 -16.70 10.71
CA ILE A 34 -2.23 -15.27 11.01
C ILE A 34 -2.59 -14.96 12.48
N TYR A 35 -3.24 -15.88 13.20
CA TYR A 35 -3.80 -15.62 14.53
C TYR A 35 -2.84 -14.91 15.51
N PRO A 36 -1.54 -15.29 15.61
CA PRO A 36 -0.60 -14.63 16.53
C PRO A 36 -0.30 -13.17 16.19
N TYR A 37 -0.63 -12.72 14.98
CA TYR A 37 -0.38 -11.38 14.47
C TYR A 37 -1.61 -10.48 14.51
N LEU A 38 -2.81 -11.04 14.73
CA LEU A 38 -4.05 -10.27 14.82
C LEU A 38 -3.99 -9.25 15.95
N GLU A 39 -4.46 -8.04 15.67
CA GLU A 39 -4.41 -6.93 16.62
C GLU A 39 -5.79 -6.35 16.91
N GLU A 40 -6.04 -6.01 18.16
CA GLU A 40 -7.24 -5.27 18.54
C GLU A 40 -7.11 -3.78 18.14
N GLU A 41 -8.21 -3.20 17.65
CA GLU A 41 -8.24 -1.84 17.08
C GLU A 41 -7.60 -0.74 17.95
N ASN A 42 -7.76 -0.83 19.27
CA ASN A 42 -7.37 0.26 20.17
C ASN A 42 -6.07 0.02 20.94
N SER A 43 -5.61 -1.23 21.01
CA SER A 43 -4.45 -1.64 21.83
C SER A 43 -3.36 -2.31 21.01
N GLY A 44 -3.62 -2.60 19.74
CA GLY A 44 -2.70 -3.25 18.81
C GLY A 44 -1.35 -2.52 18.68
N PRO A 45 -0.24 -3.25 18.50
CA PRO A 45 1.08 -2.65 18.31
C PRO A 45 1.15 -1.72 17.10
N THR A 46 0.44 -2.02 16.00
CA THR A 46 0.40 -1.17 14.81
C THR A 46 -0.29 0.16 15.08
N VAL A 47 -1.48 0.13 15.68
CA VAL A 47 -2.21 1.37 16.02
C VAL A 47 -1.45 2.18 17.06
N THR A 48 -0.86 1.52 18.06
CA THR A 48 0.01 2.17 19.06
C THR A 48 1.23 2.84 18.41
N TRP A 49 1.84 2.18 17.42
CA TRP A 49 2.94 2.75 16.64
C TRP A 49 2.46 3.97 15.83
N ALA A 50 1.30 3.87 15.17
CA ALA A 50 0.72 4.95 14.38
C ALA A 50 0.45 6.19 15.24
N ARG A 51 -0.18 6.03 16.42
CA ARG A 51 -0.39 7.12 17.40
C ARG A 51 0.90 7.80 17.81
N ARG A 52 1.96 7.03 18.06
CA ARG A 52 3.27 7.57 18.43
C ARG A 52 3.87 8.40 17.30
N GLN A 53 3.79 7.92 16.06
CA GLN A 53 4.30 8.68 14.92
C GLN A 53 3.46 9.93 14.65
N ALA A 54 2.14 9.83 14.78
CA ALA A 54 1.22 10.94 14.58
C ALA A 54 1.54 12.10 15.53
N LEU A 55 1.66 11.81 16.84
CA LEU A 55 2.06 12.79 17.86
C LEU A 55 3.46 13.36 17.61
N ARG A 56 4.42 12.50 17.25
CA ARG A 56 5.82 12.91 17.05
C ARG A 56 5.97 13.87 15.86
N LEU A 57 5.28 13.58 14.76
CA LEU A 57 5.35 14.32 13.50
C LEU A 57 4.30 15.42 13.41
N SER A 58 3.30 15.44 14.31
CA SER A 58 2.09 16.25 14.19
C SER A 58 1.37 16.01 12.85
N ALA A 59 1.32 14.74 12.43
CA ALA A 59 0.88 14.30 11.13
C ALA A 59 -0.28 13.30 11.24
N PHE A 60 -1.10 13.24 10.20
CA PHE A 60 -2.04 12.15 10.01
C PHE A 60 -1.29 10.87 9.65
N VAL A 61 -1.72 9.71 10.13
CA VAL A 61 -1.03 8.43 9.88
C VAL A 61 -2.02 7.34 9.47
N VAL A 62 -1.74 6.67 8.34
CA VAL A 62 -2.49 5.51 7.85
C VAL A 62 -1.59 4.29 7.75
N VAL A 63 -1.97 3.17 8.38
CA VAL A 63 -1.17 1.93 8.39
C VAL A 63 -2.07 0.71 8.25
N GLY A 64 -1.71 -0.20 7.34
CA GLY A 64 -2.39 -1.49 7.20
C GLY A 64 -1.96 -2.51 8.25
N TYR A 65 -2.90 -3.29 8.80
CA TYR A 65 -2.69 -4.30 9.84
C TYR A 65 -3.79 -5.38 9.85
N PRO A 66 -3.52 -6.59 10.36
CA PRO A 66 -4.53 -7.61 10.56
C PRO A 66 -5.31 -7.33 11.85
N GLN A 67 -6.61 -7.10 11.72
CA GLN A 67 -7.49 -6.76 12.83
C GLN A 67 -8.24 -7.98 13.35
N ILE A 68 -8.39 -8.07 14.67
CA ILE A 68 -9.41 -8.91 15.33
C ILE A 68 -10.44 -8.03 16.03
N LEU A 69 -11.71 -8.35 15.83
CA LEU A 69 -12.85 -7.73 16.49
C LEU A 69 -13.65 -8.79 17.23
N LYS A 70 -13.84 -8.58 18.54
CA LYS A 70 -14.69 -9.43 19.38
C LYS A 70 -16.08 -8.82 19.45
N GLU A 71 -17.05 -9.45 18.82
CA GLU A 71 -18.44 -8.99 18.84
C GLU A 71 -19.15 -9.34 20.15
N GLN A 72 -20.28 -8.69 20.40
CA GLN A 72 -21.15 -9.03 21.52
C GLN A 72 -21.65 -10.47 21.36
N GLY A 73 -21.22 -11.37 22.26
CA GLY A 73 -21.50 -12.80 22.17
C GLY A 73 -20.25 -13.67 22.01
N GLY A 74 -19.06 -13.07 21.88
CA GLY A 74 -17.79 -13.79 21.86
C GLY A 74 -17.37 -14.30 20.48
N THR A 75 -18.13 -13.99 19.43
CA THR A 75 -17.73 -14.23 18.04
C THR A 75 -16.55 -13.33 17.68
N GLU A 76 -15.51 -13.92 17.10
CA GLU A 76 -14.37 -13.19 16.57
C GLU A 76 -14.54 -12.98 15.06
N LYS A 77 -14.31 -11.75 14.62
CA LYS A 77 -14.23 -11.34 13.22
C LYS A 77 -12.82 -10.87 12.92
N HIS A 78 -12.33 -11.18 11.73
CA HIS A 78 -10.96 -10.90 11.32
C HIS A 78 -10.95 -10.09 10.05
N TYR A 79 -10.11 -9.07 9.96
CA TYR A 79 -10.10 -8.19 8.81
C TYR A 79 -8.68 -7.83 8.39
N ASN A 80 -8.49 -7.69 7.08
CA ASN A 80 -7.39 -6.90 6.56
C ASN A 80 -7.80 -5.42 6.64
N SER A 81 -7.13 -4.68 7.51
CA SER A 81 -7.59 -3.36 7.93
C SER A 81 -6.52 -2.29 7.76
N ALA A 82 -6.93 -1.02 7.75
CA ALA A 82 -6.05 0.13 7.85
C ALA A 82 -6.56 1.08 8.93
N CYS A 83 -5.73 1.38 9.93
CA CYS A 83 -6.04 2.41 10.92
C CYS A 83 -5.72 3.79 10.35
N PHE A 84 -6.57 4.78 10.63
CA PHE A 84 -6.35 6.19 10.29
C PHE A 84 -6.35 7.03 11.56
N VAL A 85 -5.20 7.60 11.89
CA VAL A 85 -4.94 8.33 13.14
C VAL A 85 -4.71 9.81 12.84
N ASP A 86 -5.31 10.68 13.65
CA ASP A 86 -5.14 12.13 13.55
C ASP A 86 -3.83 12.62 14.17
N ARG A 87 -3.55 13.93 14.01
CA ARG A 87 -2.32 14.58 14.49
C ARG A 87 -2.15 14.56 16.01
N ASP A 88 -3.24 14.36 16.76
CA ASP A 88 -3.26 14.28 18.22
C ASP A 88 -3.19 12.84 18.73
N GLY A 89 -3.03 11.86 17.82
CA GLY A 89 -2.94 10.45 18.15
C GLY A 89 -4.29 9.77 18.41
N ASN A 90 -5.41 10.40 18.07
CA ASN A 90 -6.72 9.76 18.15
C ASN A 90 -6.97 8.92 16.89
N LEU A 91 -7.62 7.77 17.07
CA LEU A 91 -8.06 6.95 15.94
C LEU A 91 -9.31 7.58 15.33
N ILE A 92 -9.23 8.05 14.08
CA ILE A 92 -10.37 8.59 13.31
C ILE A 92 -11.27 7.43 12.87
N THR A 93 -10.67 6.40 12.29
CA THR A 93 -11.38 5.19 11.85
C THR A 93 -10.41 4.02 11.70
N THR A 94 -10.95 2.81 11.76
CA THR A 94 -10.39 1.65 11.05
C THR A 94 -11.19 1.42 9.78
N TYR A 95 -10.50 1.30 8.65
CA TYR A 95 -11.08 0.83 7.39
C TYR A 95 -10.81 -0.67 7.27
N GLN A 96 -11.81 -1.44 6.84
CA GLN A 96 -11.71 -2.88 6.62
C GLN A 96 -11.84 -3.11 5.12
N LYS A 97 -10.90 -3.84 4.53
CA LYS A 97 -10.81 -4.11 3.10
C LYS A 97 -12.14 -4.64 2.57
N SER A 98 -12.69 -3.99 1.55
CA SER A 98 -14.01 -4.35 1.03
C SER A 98 -13.93 -5.55 0.10
N PHE A 99 -12.95 -5.56 -0.80
CA PHE A 99 -12.76 -6.62 -1.79
C PHE A 99 -11.51 -7.43 -1.43
N LEU A 100 -11.73 -8.70 -1.09
CA LEU A 100 -10.65 -9.61 -0.70
C LEU A 100 -9.90 -10.15 -1.92
N TYR A 101 -8.60 -10.37 -1.75
CA TYR A 101 -7.79 -11.19 -2.65
C TYR A 101 -7.72 -12.62 -2.13
N ASP A 102 -7.38 -13.59 -2.99
CA ASP A 102 -7.21 -15.03 -2.66
C ASP A 102 -6.39 -15.31 -1.38
N THR A 103 -5.49 -14.41 -1.00
CA THR A 103 -4.71 -14.52 0.24
C THR A 103 -5.50 -14.09 1.47
N ASP A 104 -6.34 -13.05 1.35
CA ASP A 104 -7.18 -12.55 2.44
C ASP A 104 -8.35 -13.49 2.71
N GLU A 105 -8.97 -14.06 1.67
CA GLU A 105 -10.15 -14.93 1.76
C GLU A 105 -9.94 -16.16 2.67
N ARG A 106 -8.69 -16.52 2.95
CA ARG A 106 -8.33 -17.67 3.78
C ARG A 106 -8.45 -17.41 5.28
N TRP A 107 -8.52 -16.14 5.69
CA TRP A 107 -8.49 -15.78 7.10
C TRP A 107 -9.34 -14.55 7.47
N ALA A 108 -9.65 -13.67 6.52
CA ALA A 108 -10.38 -12.42 6.75
C ALA A 108 -11.83 -12.48 6.24
N ASP A 109 -12.69 -11.71 6.90
CA ASP A 109 -14.01 -11.32 6.44
C ASP A 109 -13.94 -10.07 5.56
N GLU A 110 -14.91 -9.90 4.65
CA GLU A 110 -15.11 -8.65 3.91
C GLU A 110 -15.56 -7.52 4.86
N GLY A 111 -14.99 -6.33 4.66
CA GLY A 111 -15.44 -5.11 5.32
C GLY A 111 -16.83 -4.66 4.84
N PRO A 112 -17.45 -3.68 5.51
CA PRO A 112 -18.82 -3.23 5.23
C PRO A 112 -18.98 -2.46 3.90
N GLY A 113 -17.89 -2.21 3.18
CA GLY A 113 -17.88 -1.45 1.93
C GLY A 113 -16.95 -0.23 1.96
N PHE A 114 -16.84 0.45 0.82
CA PHE A 114 -15.98 1.62 0.68
C PHE A 114 -16.42 2.77 1.60
N LYS A 115 -15.45 3.59 2.01
CA LYS A 115 -15.68 4.64 3.01
C LYS A 115 -15.01 5.95 2.61
N CYS A 116 -15.75 7.05 2.74
CA CYS A 116 -15.26 8.42 2.64
C CYS A 116 -15.63 9.16 3.93
N LEU A 117 -14.72 9.97 4.44
CA LEU A 117 -14.86 10.71 5.70
C LEU A 117 -14.53 12.18 5.48
N GLU A 118 -15.25 13.07 6.14
CA GLU A 118 -14.81 14.46 6.29
C GLU A 118 -13.75 14.51 7.40
N VAL A 119 -12.58 15.06 7.09
CA VAL A 119 -11.45 15.15 8.02
C VAL A 119 -11.00 16.59 8.12
N ASP A 120 -11.01 17.12 9.34
CA ASP A 120 -10.61 18.50 9.61
C ASP A 120 -9.19 18.77 9.09
N GLY A 121 -9.07 19.77 8.21
CA GLY A 121 -7.82 20.15 7.57
C GLY A 121 -7.43 19.36 6.31
N LEU A 122 -8.11 18.25 5.98
CA LEU A 122 -7.89 17.48 4.74
C LEU A 122 -9.11 17.43 3.81
N GLY A 123 -10.31 17.77 4.31
CA GLY A 123 -11.57 17.64 3.58
C GLY A 123 -12.00 16.18 3.46
N LYS A 124 -12.63 15.82 2.34
CA LYS A 124 -13.10 14.45 2.10
C LYS A 124 -11.97 13.47 1.79
N VAL A 125 -11.70 12.56 2.71
CA VAL A 125 -10.67 11.52 2.61
C VAL A 125 -11.30 10.14 2.43
N GLY A 126 -10.84 9.40 1.43
CA GLY A 126 -11.15 8.01 1.17
C GLY A 126 -10.02 7.07 1.54
N ILE A 127 -10.35 5.85 1.95
CA ILE A 127 -9.39 4.78 2.18
C ILE A 127 -9.81 3.57 1.35
N GLY A 128 -8.85 2.91 0.71
CA GLY A 128 -9.01 1.61 0.07
C GLY A 128 -7.75 0.79 0.27
N ILE A 129 -7.83 -0.53 0.18
CA ILE A 129 -6.70 -1.43 0.34
C ILE A 129 -6.57 -2.29 -0.91
N CYS A 130 -5.47 -2.10 -1.66
CA CYS A 130 -5.02 -2.96 -2.74
C CYS A 130 -6.14 -3.43 -3.70
N MET A 131 -6.65 -4.65 -3.48
CA MET A 131 -7.68 -5.32 -4.25
C MET A 131 -9.00 -4.53 -4.36
N ASP A 132 -9.26 -3.55 -3.49
CA ASP A 132 -10.38 -2.61 -3.65
C ASP A 132 -10.36 -1.87 -5.00
N LEU A 133 -9.18 -1.68 -5.62
CA LEU A 133 -9.10 -1.09 -6.96
C LEU A 133 -9.59 -2.05 -8.05
N ASN A 134 -9.53 -3.37 -7.83
CA ASN A 134 -9.94 -4.36 -8.82
C ASN A 134 -11.47 -4.46 -8.92
N PRO A 135 -11.99 -5.04 -10.01
CA PRO A 135 -13.39 -5.45 -10.07
C PRO A 135 -13.69 -6.48 -8.99
N TYR A 136 -14.88 -6.41 -8.40
CA TYR A 136 -15.29 -7.38 -7.39
C TYR A 136 -15.21 -8.80 -7.97
N GLN A 137 -14.40 -9.66 -7.33
CA GLN A 137 -14.15 -11.03 -7.77
C GLN A 137 -13.74 -11.14 -9.26
N TYR A 138 -13.08 -10.10 -9.80
CA TYR A 138 -12.66 -10.00 -11.19
C TYR A 138 -13.79 -10.10 -12.23
N LYS A 139 -15.04 -9.76 -11.87
CA LYS A 139 -16.22 -9.95 -12.73
C LYS A 139 -16.41 -8.85 -13.79
N ASP A 140 -16.64 -7.60 -13.37
CA ASP A 140 -16.94 -6.50 -14.29
C ASP A 140 -15.83 -5.44 -14.31
N PHE A 141 -14.95 -5.55 -15.31
CA PHE A 141 -13.85 -4.60 -15.48
C PHE A 141 -14.31 -3.14 -15.64
N PHE A 142 -15.53 -2.88 -16.10
CA PHE A 142 -16.02 -1.53 -16.36
C PHE A 142 -16.92 -0.98 -15.25
N ALA A 143 -17.12 -1.73 -14.15
CA ALA A 143 -17.88 -1.25 -13.00
C ALA A 143 -17.14 -0.13 -12.24
N PHE A 144 -15.81 -0.19 -12.20
CA PHE A 144 -14.93 0.79 -11.54
C PHE A 144 -15.43 1.17 -10.14
N GLU A 145 -15.78 0.18 -9.33
CA GLU A 145 -16.61 0.30 -8.13
C GLU A 145 -16.02 1.32 -7.15
N PHE A 146 -14.74 1.16 -6.83
CA PHE A 146 -14.00 2.04 -5.94
C PHE A 146 -13.90 3.48 -6.47
N ALA A 147 -13.50 3.66 -7.72
CA ALA A 147 -13.36 4.99 -8.31
C ALA A 147 -14.72 5.69 -8.47
N THR A 148 -15.76 4.94 -8.82
CA THR A 148 -17.13 5.46 -8.97
C THR A 148 -17.71 5.86 -7.61
N PHE A 149 -17.45 5.08 -6.55
CA PHE A 149 -17.82 5.44 -5.19
C PHE A 149 -17.16 6.78 -4.79
N HIS A 150 -15.84 6.87 -4.86
CA HIS A 150 -15.11 8.08 -4.45
C HIS A 150 -15.43 9.31 -5.29
N ARG A 151 -15.72 9.14 -6.59
CA ARG A 151 -16.24 10.22 -7.43
C ARG A 151 -17.60 10.72 -6.92
N LYS A 152 -18.55 9.82 -6.64
CA LYS A 152 -19.89 10.20 -6.15
C LYS A 152 -19.83 10.87 -4.78
N GLU A 153 -18.94 10.40 -3.91
CA GLU A 153 -18.73 11.01 -2.59
C GLU A 153 -18.01 12.36 -2.65
N GLY A 154 -17.43 12.74 -3.79
CA GLY A 154 -16.63 13.96 -3.92
C GLY A 154 -15.33 13.90 -3.12
N THR A 155 -14.75 12.70 -2.98
CA THR A 155 -13.47 12.49 -2.28
C THR A 155 -12.36 13.32 -2.92
N LYS A 156 -11.54 13.97 -2.08
CA LYS A 156 -10.42 14.82 -2.49
C LYS A 156 -9.07 14.12 -2.37
N ILE A 157 -8.91 13.29 -1.34
CA ILE A 157 -7.68 12.53 -1.10
C ILE A 157 -8.06 11.07 -0.89
N ILE A 158 -7.41 10.16 -1.60
CA ILE A 158 -7.55 8.72 -1.45
C ILE A 158 -6.21 8.15 -0.99
N LEU A 159 -6.21 7.46 0.15
CA LEU A 159 -5.04 6.85 0.77
C LEU A 159 -5.14 5.33 0.64
N CYS A 160 -4.19 4.70 -0.03
CA CYS A 160 -4.27 3.30 -0.41
C CYS A 160 -3.05 2.47 0.00
N PRO A 161 -3.09 1.81 1.18
CA PRO A 161 -2.13 0.77 1.55
C PRO A 161 -2.21 -0.42 0.58
N MET A 162 -1.06 -0.98 0.16
CA MET A 162 -1.03 -2.08 -0.80
C MET A 162 0.04 -3.14 -0.55
N ASN A 163 -0.29 -4.38 -0.94
CA ASN A 163 0.59 -5.51 -1.25
C ASN A 163 0.31 -6.02 -2.68
N TRP A 164 0.41 -5.14 -3.67
CA TRP A 164 0.14 -5.44 -5.07
C TRP A 164 1.27 -6.27 -5.70
N LEU A 165 0.89 -7.34 -6.38
CA LEU A 165 1.83 -8.29 -6.99
C LEU A 165 2.51 -7.75 -8.25
N ASP A 166 3.76 -8.16 -8.43
CA ASP A 166 4.51 -7.93 -9.66
C ASP A 166 4.05 -8.92 -10.74
N SER A 167 3.49 -8.41 -11.84
CA SER A 167 3.08 -9.23 -12.97
C SER A 167 4.27 -9.82 -13.74
N ASN A 168 5.46 -9.24 -13.59
CA ASN A 168 6.70 -9.70 -14.23
C ASN A 168 7.84 -9.77 -13.19
N PRO A 169 7.79 -10.75 -12.28
CA PRO A 169 8.80 -10.88 -11.25
C PRO A 169 10.14 -11.27 -11.88
N SER A 170 11.21 -10.56 -11.52
CA SER A 170 12.57 -11.03 -11.84
C SER A 170 12.80 -12.37 -11.15
N PRO A 171 13.50 -13.32 -11.78
CA PRO A 171 13.89 -14.54 -11.09
C PRO A 171 14.66 -14.19 -9.80
N PRO A 172 14.45 -14.94 -8.70
CA PRO A 172 15.19 -14.70 -7.47
C PRO A 172 16.68 -14.83 -7.76
N THR A 173 17.45 -13.80 -7.39
CA THR A 173 18.91 -13.83 -7.53
C THR A 173 19.46 -14.99 -6.69
N SER A 174 20.03 -15.98 -7.36
CA SER A 174 20.57 -17.21 -6.76
C SER A 174 21.84 -16.93 -5.95
N LYS A 175 21.72 -16.29 -4.78
CA LYS A 175 22.77 -16.24 -3.75
C LYS A 175 22.20 -16.49 -2.35
N GLN A 176 21.51 -17.62 -2.19
CA GLN A 176 21.59 -18.40 -0.96
C GLN A 176 22.07 -19.81 -1.31
N ARG A 177 23.29 -19.91 -1.84
CA ARG A 177 24.03 -21.19 -1.73
C ARG A 177 24.27 -21.39 -0.23
N LYS A 178 23.52 -22.32 0.37
CA LYS A 178 23.99 -23.03 1.56
C LYS A 178 25.39 -23.53 1.21
N THR A 179 26.42 -22.95 1.83
CA THR A 179 27.80 -23.45 1.72
C THR A 179 27.80 -24.92 2.11
N PRO A 180 28.10 -25.86 1.21
CA PRO A 180 28.55 -27.16 1.64
C PRO A 180 29.97 -26.96 2.19
N VAL A 181 30.22 -27.49 3.38
CA VAL A 181 31.58 -27.71 3.87
C VAL A 181 32.31 -28.50 2.79
N ASN A 182 33.36 -27.94 2.19
CA ASN A 182 34.20 -28.69 1.27
C ASN A 182 35.61 -28.83 1.87
N THR A 183 35.97 -30.09 2.06
CA THR A 183 37.35 -30.58 2.12
C THR A 183 38.09 -30.30 0.80
N GLN A 184 39.40 -30.27 0.91
CA GLN A 184 40.40 -29.75 -0.03
C GLN A 184 40.43 -30.37 -1.44
N ASP A 185 40.98 -29.52 -2.33
CA ASP A 185 41.95 -29.79 -3.41
C ASP A 185 41.55 -29.76 -4.90
N ASP A 186 42.36 -28.93 -5.56
CA ASP A 186 42.94 -28.99 -6.91
C ASP A 186 42.37 -28.24 -8.14
N ARG A 187 43.36 -27.76 -8.88
CA ARG A 187 43.45 -26.72 -9.93
C ARG A 187 42.73 -27.04 -11.25
N SER A 188 42.24 -26.00 -11.95
CA SER A 188 42.64 -25.64 -13.34
C SER A 188 41.90 -24.40 -13.87
N GLU A 189 42.58 -23.64 -14.72
CA GLU A 189 42.24 -22.35 -15.33
C GLU A 189 41.16 -22.40 -16.45
N ALA A 190 40.58 -21.22 -16.70
CA ALA A 190 40.27 -20.61 -18.01
C ALA A 190 38.81 -20.18 -18.23
N GLU A 191 38.68 -18.86 -18.43
CA GLU A 191 37.81 -18.12 -19.35
C GLU A 191 36.30 -18.43 -19.40
N ASN A 192 35.51 -17.44 -18.97
CA ASN A 192 34.50 -16.81 -19.83
C ASN A 192 34.10 -15.46 -19.21
N ALA A 193 34.44 -14.38 -19.91
CA ALA A 193 33.82 -13.08 -19.76
C ALA A 193 32.65 -13.04 -20.74
N ASP A 194 31.42 -13.06 -20.26
CA ASP A 194 30.31 -12.37 -20.94
C ASP A 194 29.05 -12.25 -20.07
N SER A 195 28.44 -11.06 -20.13
CA SER A 195 27.08 -10.69 -19.72
C SER A 195 26.67 -10.68 -18.23
N ASP A 196 27.19 -9.71 -17.45
CA ASP A 196 26.61 -9.34 -16.14
C ASP A 196 25.75 -8.05 -16.17
N GLU A 197 25.55 -7.42 -17.35
CA GLU A 197 24.83 -6.13 -17.43
C GLU A 197 23.30 -6.24 -17.34
N GLU A 198 22.70 -7.41 -17.59
CA GLU A 198 21.24 -7.52 -17.69
C GLU A 198 20.52 -7.58 -16.32
N SER A 199 21.21 -8.07 -15.28
CA SER A 199 20.60 -8.28 -13.95
C SER A 199 20.40 -7.01 -13.11
N ASN A 200 21.21 -5.95 -13.36
CA ASN A 200 21.09 -4.68 -12.65
C ASN A 200 19.90 -3.84 -13.13
N SER A 201 19.51 -3.97 -14.41
CA SER A 201 18.46 -3.17 -15.04
C SER A 201 17.08 -3.38 -14.39
N VAL A 202 16.79 -4.60 -13.90
CA VAL A 202 15.46 -4.94 -13.41
C VAL A 202 15.20 -4.40 -12.01
N SER A 203 16.23 -4.27 -11.17
CA SER A 203 16.10 -3.73 -9.81
C SER A 203 15.80 -2.23 -9.79
N GLU A 204 16.21 -1.51 -10.84
CA GLU A 204 16.01 -0.06 -10.98
C GLU A 204 14.71 0.31 -11.71
N SER A 205 14.02 -0.68 -12.29
CA SER A 205 12.82 -0.44 -13.08
C SER A 205 11.60 -0.13 -12.23
N VAL A 206 10.67 0.62 -12.81
CA VAL A 206 9.33 0.93 -12.26
C VAL A 206 8.34 -0.10 -12.79
N ALA A 207 7.35 -0.53 -11.99
CA ALA A 207 6.27 -1.38 -12.47
C ALA A 207 5.24 -0.59 -13.29
N TRP A 208 5.62 -0.16 -14.50
CA TRP A 208 4.78 0.67 -15.37
C TRP A 208 3.44 0.02 -15.70
N SER A 209 3.39 -1.30 -15.87
CA SER A 209 2.14 -2.03 -16.09
C SER A 209 1.17 -1.89 -14.91
N SER A 210 1.66 -1.94 -13.68
CA SER A 210 0.86 -1.73 -12.46
C SER A 210 0.36 -0.28 -12.37
N LEU A 211 1.24 0.71 -12.62
CA LEU A 211 0.86 2.13 -12.60
C LEU A 211 -0.22 2.44 -13.64
N GLU A 212 -0.05 1.97 -14.88
CA GLU A 212 -1.06 2.17 -15.93
C GLU A 212 -2.37 1.43 -15.63
N TYR A 213 -2.29 0.25 -15.01
CA TYR A 213 -3.46 -0.46 -14.53
C TYR A 213 -4.22 0.33 -13.46
N TRP A 214 -3.53 0.84 -12.44
CA TRP A 214 -4.15 1.67 -11.39
C TRP A 214 -4.76 2.95 -11.96
N LYS A 215 -4.06 3.65 -12.85
CA LYS A 215 -4.60 4.82 -13.57
C LYS A 215 -5.90 4.48 -14.30
N ARG A 216 -5.95 3.33 -14.97
CA ARG A 216 -7.15 2.87 -15.70
C ARG A 216 -8.29 2.53 -14.75
N ARG A 217 -8.03 1.86 -13.63
CA ARG A 217 -9.05 1.53 -12.62
C ARG A 217 -9.60 2.76 -11.91
N LEU A 218 -8.80 3.81 -11.81
CA LEU A 218 -9.16 5.08 -11.20
C LEU A 218 -9.64 6.13 -12.22
N ALA A 219 -9.76 5.79 -13.50
CA ALA A 219 -10.12 6.73 -14.56
C ALA A 219 -11.42 7.54 -14.32
N PRO A 220 -12.47 7.00 -13.67
CA PRO A 220 -13.65 7.80 -13.33
C PRO A 220 -13.36 9.06 -12.50
N LEU A 221 -12.27 9.09 -11.74
CA LEU A 221 -11.87 10.24 -10.92
C LEU A 221 -11.38 11.44 -11.76
N CYS A 222 -11.09 11.26 -13.05
CA CYS A 222 -10.79 12.38 -13.94
C CYS A 222 -12.05 13.21 -14.29
N ILE A 223 -13.24 12.69 -14.03
CA ILE A 223 -14.53 13.34 -14.28
C ILE A 223 -15.01 13.96 -12.96
N ASN A 224 -14.28 14.96 -12.49
CA ASN A 224 -14.58 15.73 -11.28
C ASN A 224 -14.35 17.22 -11.54
N GLU A 225 -15.06 18.07 -10.80
CA GLU A 225 -14.88 19.53 -10.83
C GLU A 225 -13.56 19.96 -10.21
N GLU A 226 -13.08 19.18 -9.24
CA GLU A 226 -11.82 19.42 -8.53
C GLU A 226 -10.88 18.23 -8.68
N LYS A 227 -9.59 18.51 -8.50
CA LYS A 227 -8.51 17.53 -8.51
C LYS A 227 -8.69 16.54 -7.35
N VAL A 228 -8.49 15.25 -7.65
CA VAL A 228 -8.43 14.18 -6.64
C VAL A 228 -7.00 13.67 -6.53
N ILE A 229 -6.45 13.64 -5.32
CA ILE A 229 -5.15 13.05 -5.03
C ILE A 229 -5.33 11.59 -4.65
N PHE A 230 -4.54 10.71 -5.26
CA PHE A 230 -4.44 9.31 -4.90
C PHE A 230 -3.00 9.02 -4.48
N ALA A 231 -2.81 8.55 -3.26
CA ALA A 231 -1.52 8.08 -2.77
C ALA A 231 -1.60 6.57 -2.50
N SER A 232 -0.67 5.80 -3.06
CA SER A 232 -0.49 4.40 -2.73
C SER A 232 0.87 4.15 -2.09
N CYS A 233 0.86 3.37 -1.02
CA CYS A 233 2.09 2.84 -0.42
C CYS A 233 2.05 1.33 -0.59
N ASN A 234 2.89 0.81 -1.48
CA ASN A 234 2.94 -0.59 -1.82
C ASN A 234 4.22 -1.24 -1.31
N ARG A 235 4.08 -2.44 -0.72
CA ARG A 235 5.21 -3.28 -0.34
C ARG A 235 6.05 -3.67 -1.55
N PHE A 236 7.35 -3.86 -1.32
CA PHE A 236 8.23 -4.56 -2.26
C PHE A 236 8.84 -5.80 -1.59
N GLY A 237 9.44 -6.66 -2.41
CA GLY A 237 10.11 -7.88 -1.94
C GLY A 237 9.34 -9.15 -2.30
N THR A 238 9.78 -10.26 -1.75
CA THR A 238 9.21 -11.59 -2.04
C THR A 238 8.86 -12.30 -0.74
N GLU A 239 7.71 -12.94 -0.71
CA GLU A 239 7.17 -13.67 0.44
C GLU A 239 6.45 -14.92 -0.05
N SER A 240 6.84 -16.10 0.44
CA SER A 240 6.21 -17.39 0.08
C SER A 240 6.00 -17.61 -1.43
N GLY A 241 6.95 -17.15 -2.26
CA GLY A 241 6.90 -17.27 -3.73
C GLY A 241 6.18 -16.11 -4.45
N SER A 242 5.43 -15.28 -3.73
CA SER A 242 4.80 -14.07 -4.26
C SER A 242 5.77 -12.90 -4.25
N THR A 243 5.87 -12.14 -5.34
CA THR A 243 6.71 -10.94 -5.42
C THR A 243 5.82 -9.70 -5.54
N PHE A 244 6.07 -8.69 -4.71
CA PHE A 244 5.34 -7.42 -4.70
C PHE A 244 6.04 -6.38 -5.55
N CYS A 245 5.27 -5.56 -6.27
CA CYS A 245 5.82 -4.68 -7.30
C CYS A 245 6.43 -3.38 -6.78
N GLY A 246 6.43 -3.13 -5.47
CA GLY A 246 6.88 -1.85 -4.90
C GLY A 246 6.13 -0.72 -5.59
N THR A 247 6.86 0.25 -6.14
CA THR A 247 6.23 1.27 -7.00
C THR A 247 5.14 2.07 -6.27
N SER A 248 5.39 2.36 -4.99
CA SER A 248 4.59 3.34 -4.23
C SER A 248 4.54 4.65 -5.01
N CYS A 249 3.40 5.32 -5.05
CA CYS A 249 3.23 6.50 -5.91
C CYS A 249 2.18 7.48 -5.38
N VAL A 250 2.26 8.71 -5.88
CA VAL A 250 1.22 9.72 -5.73
C VAL A 250 0.80 10.18 -7.12
N MET A 251 -0.50 10.26 -7.35
CA MET A 251 -1.10 10.70 -8.60
C MET A 251 -2.17 11.75 -8.35
N SER A 252 -2.33 12.67 -9.29
CA SER A 252 -3.50 13.54 -9.36
C SER A 252 -4.42 13.13 -10.50
N PHE A 253 -5.72 13.06 -10.23
CA PHE A 253 -6.78 12.79 -11.19
C PHE A 253 -7.61 14.04 -11.41
N MET A 254 -7.58 14.53 -12.65
CA MET A 254 -8.39 15.65 -13.15
C MET A 254 -8.42 15.56 -14.68
N SER A 255 -9.44 16.13 -15.32
CA SER A 255 -9.49 16.26 -16.77
C SER A 255 -8.27 17.05 -17.29
N PRO A 256 -7.68 16.70 -18.46
CA PRO A 256 -8.10 15.63 -19.36
C PRO A 256 -7.48 14.26 -19.06
N ARG A 257 -6.48 14.17 -18.18
CA ARG A 257 -5.76 12.92 -17.88
C ARG A 257 -5.08 12.94 -16.51
N PRO A 258 -4.88 11.77 -15.87
CA PRO A 258 -4.16 11.71 -14.61
C PRO A 258 -2.67 12.01 -14.81
N VAL A 259 -2.04 12.55 -13.76
CA VAL A 259 -0.62 12.89 -13.69
C VAL A 259 0.00 12.17 -12.51
N ILE A 260 1.17 11.54 -12.73
CA ILE A 260 1.96 10.95 -11.64
C ILE A 260 2.83 12.08 -11.07
N LEU A 261 2.64 12.36 -9.78
CA LEU A 261 3.35 13.42 -9.05
C LEU A 261 4.68 12.91 -8.48
N GLY A 262 4.75 11.63 -8.13
CA GLY A 262 5.96 10.98 -7.65
C GLY A 262 5.79 9.47 -7.56
N TYR A 263 6.89 8.73 -7.59
CA TYR A 263 6.91 7.28 -7.43
C TYR A 263 8.26 6.78 -6.89
N LEU A 264 8.25 5.60 -6.31
CA LEU A 264 9.45 4.80 -6.00
C LEU A 264 9.65 3.70 -7.05
N LYS A 265 10.85 3.14 -7.14
CA LYS A 265 11.14 1.97 -8.00
C LYS A 265 10.63 0.66 -7.38
N LYS A 266 10.68 -0.44 -8.15
CA LYS A 266 10.14 -1.75 -7.73
C LYS A 266 10.75 -2.32 -6.43
N ARG A 267 11.99 -1.97 -6.10
CA ARG A 267 12.72 -2.51 -4.94
C ARG A 267 13.33 -1.43 -4.03
N GLU A 268 12.76 -0.24 -4.09
CA GLU A 268 13.31 0.91 -3.37
C GLU A 268 12.74 1.03 -1.96
N LYS A 269 13.61 0.85 -0.96
CA LYS A 269 13.30 1.07 0.46
C LYS A 269 13.52 2.54 0.82
N ALA A 270 12.56 3.39 0.52
CA ALA A 270 12.64 4.83 0.76
C ALA A 270 11.32 5.42 1.26
N VAL A 271 11.36 6.69 1.65
CA VAL A 271 10.18 7.52 1.87
C VAL A 271 10.00 8.41 0.64
N LEU A 272 8.86 8.28 -0.03
CA LEU A 272 8.45 9.21 -1.08
C LEU A 272 7.76 10.40 -0.43
N VAL A 273 8.32 11.59 -0.60
CA VAL A 273 7.71 12.85 -0.16
C VAL A 273 7.26 13.61 -1.40
N VAL A 274 5.98 14.01 -1.43
CA VAL A 274 5.38 14.79 -2.51
C VAL A 274 4.67 15.97 -1.88
N GLU A 275 5.08 17.17 -2.27
CA GLU A 275 4.38 18.40 -1.92
C GLU A 275 3.16 18.57 -2.83
N LEU A 276 2.02 18.89 -2.23
CA LEU A 276 0.75 19.06 -2.93
C LEU A 276 0.32 20.52 -2.85
N ASP A 277 0.27 21.20 -3.99
CA ASP A 277 -0.23 22.57 -4.04
C ASP A 277 -1.70 22.65 -3.61
N GLN A 278 -2.02 23.59 -2.73
CA GLN A 278 -3.38 23.83 -2.26
C GLN A 278 -4.30 24.47 -3.33
N ASP A 279 -3.75 24.88 -4.48
CA ASP A 279 -4.52 25.48 -5.56
C ASP A 279 -5.36 24.43 -6.30
N ASN A 280 -6.55 24.20 -5.76
CA ASN A 280 -7.59 23.31 -6.28
C ASN A 280 -8.43 23.93 -7.41
N LYS A 281 -8.05 25.08 -7.95
CA LYS A 281 -8.74 25.67 -9.09
C LYS A 281 -8.19 25.08 -10.38
N GLY A 282 -8.93 24.10 -10.92
CA GLY A 282 -8.80 23.74 -12.32
C GLY A 282 -8.87 25.03 -13.15
N VAL A 283 -7.88 25.25 -14.00
CA VAL A 283 -7.89 26.36 -14.95
C VAL A 283 -9.11 26.15 -15.84
N SER A 284 -10.17 26.92 -15.60
CA SER A 284 -11.25 27.11 -16.56
C SER A 284 -10.64 27.78 -17.79
N GLN A 285 -10.53 27.02 -18.89
CA GLN A 285 -10.42 27.59 -20.23
C GLN A 285 -11.82 27.74 -20.80
#